data_AF-A0AAV1HQ49-F1
#
_entry.id   AF-A0AAV1HQ49-F1
#
_cell.length_a   1.000
_cell.length_b   1.000
_cell.length_c   1.000
_cell.angle_alpha   90.00
_cell.angle_beta   90.00
_cell.angle_gamma   90.00
#
_symmetry.space_group_name_H-M   'P 1'
#
loop_
_entity.id
_entity.type
_entity.pdbx_description
1 polymer ?
#
loop_
_entity_poly.entity_id
_entity_poly.type
_entity_poly.pdbx_seq_one_letter_code
_entity_poly.pdbx_strand_id
1 'polypeptide(L)'
;MSSRAFDSLEKEGEDDDDEEEEEGEEGRVNPTEVKMSQIVMPCHSNHRQELSVGQLLKWIDSTACLAAERHAGSPCVTASMDDIHFEHTIRVGQVVNIRAKVNRAFNTSMEVGVQVSCEDLFTDRHWRVCHAYATFVTQRTNTGQKVILKPIVPHTQREQVEYSVAAERRRVRMIHEDIIKDLLSHGSFQQADNTAEANAVAAEKTKVESVELVLPPHANHQVNTFGGQIMAWMVNVATIAASRLCQAHPTLRTIDMFTFRGPSQVGDRLLLRAIVNNAFKNSMEVGVRAEAYQEEGPNRHINSAFMTFEVLGDHGKPRTLPRIRPEPLEGERRFQEAIARKKIRLDRKYIISRKQGEVPLSVPWDPRNQVYLSYNNVSALKMLAARKNWRLSTEKDKVRLYTLEQKSMLSFRVEAEVDVPAHRAFCLLATLSNRPCWDTHYHNCELIYRVDDEDFLYRVVTPSVHQGAVGSPTSASQGGGVLQDFILLASKRKPCGAGDPYVIALRSVSLPTHPPNEGFNRGEVLCAGFTILETKNNTSIITYYNQASPEVLPYISTDIAGLSSSFYHTFCSCSQYLTRNRQQSSTSKQTSEEQTSVTDSPSCDDEVDSLSVALCSTQL
;
A
#
# COMPACT_ATOMS: atom_id res chain seq x y z
N MET A 1 43.95 -19.29 35.97
CA MET A 1 43.13 -20.44 36.41
C MET A 1 41.72 -19.93 36.69
N SER A 2 40.68 -20.63 36.20
CA SER A 2 39.22 -20.45 36.45
C SER A 2 38.61 -19.05 36.17
N SER A 3 37.62 -18.85 35.28
CA SER A 3 36.25 -19.44 35.21
C SER A 3 35.36 -18.98 36.38
N ARG A 4 34.09 -18.57 36.30
CA ARG A 4 32.99 -18.54 35.30
C ARG A 4 32.09 -17.33 35.72
N ALA A 5 31.21 -16.73 34.92
CA ALA A 5 30.88 -16.76 33.48
C ALA A 5 30.07 -15.46 33.16
N PHE A 6 29.59 -15.28 31.92
CA PHE A 6 28.48 -14.38 31.60
C PHE A 6 27.55 -15.05 30.57
N ASP A 7 26.24 -14.84 30.76
CA ASP A 7 25.20 -15.59 30.07
C ASP A 7 25.03 -15.14 28.61
N SER A 8 24.88 -16.11 27.70
CA SER A 8 24.86 -15.88 26.25
C SER A 8 23.42 -15.91 25.77
N LEU A 9 22.80 -14.74 25.58
CA LEU A 9 21.52 -14.67 24.89
C LEU A 9 21.75 -14.80 23.38
N GLU A 10 21.66 -16.04 22.91
CA GLU A 10 21.58 -16.39 21.50
C GLU A 10 20.47 -15.58 20.83
N LYS A 11 20.84 -14.75 19.86
CA LYS A 11 19.92 -14.32 18.82
C LYS A 11 20.04 -15.33 17.69
N GLU A 12 19.07 -16.23 17.62
CA GLU A 12 18.87 -17.07 16.45
C GLU A 12 18.72 -16.17 15.21
N GLY A 13 19.40 -16.54 14.12
CA GLY A 13 19.30 -15.84 12.84
C GLY A 13 18.06 -16.29 12.09
N GLU A 14 17.25 -15.33 11.64
CA GLU A 14 16.15 -15.52 10.67
C GLU A 14 16.28 -14.45 9.57
N ASP A 15 17.46 -14.36 8.95
CA ASP A 15 17.73 -13.61 7.72
C ASP A 15 18.77 -14.46 6.95
N ASP A 16 18.39 -15.08 5.82
CA ASP A 16 19.28 -15.54 4.71
C ASP A 16 18.54 -16.34 3.59
N ASP A 17 17.28 -16.79 3.79
CA ASP A 17 16.47 -17.57 2.81
C ASP A 17 16.20 -16.92 1.42
N ASP A 18 16.65 -15.69 1.17
CA ASP A 18 16.45 -14.96 -0.10
C ASP A 18 17.78 -14.74 -0.89
N GLU A 19 18.93 -15.29 -0.45
CA GLU A 19 20.25 -15.09 -1.11
C GLU A 19 20.94 -16.36 -1.70
N GLU A 20 20.47 -17.59 -1.44
CA GLU A 20 21.08 -18.85 -1.96
C GLU A 20 20.72 -19.19 -3.45
N GLU A 21 20.64 -18.20 -4.35
CA GLU A 21 20.46 -18.41 -5.80
C GLU A 21 21.51 -17.68 -6.70
N GLU A 22 22.68 -17.26 -6.18
CA GLU A 22 23.76 -16.67 -7.03
C GLU A 22 24.80 -17.69 -7.58
N GLU A 23 24.80 -18.97 -7.16
CA GLU A 23 25.73 -19.99 -7.69
C GLU A 23 25.09 -20.89 -8.79
N GLY A 24 24.86 -20.35 -10.00
CA GLY A 24 24.13 -21.13 -11.02
C GLY A 24 24.18 -20.78 -12.52
N GLU A 25 24.75 -19.65 -12.99
CA GLU A 25 24.89 -19.38 -14.44
C GLU A 25 26.28 -18.83 -14.83
N GLU A 26 27.10 -19.65 -15.48
CA GLU A 26 28.41 -19.23 -15.99
C GLU A 26 28.30 -18.22 -17.15
N GLY A 27 28.80 -17.00 -16.92
CA GLY A 27 29.71 -16.36 -17.87
C GLY A 27 29.16 -15.38 -18.91
N ARG A 28 27.85 -15.09 -18.99
CA ARG A 28 27.32 -14.10 -19.95
C ARG A 28 26.96 -12.75 -19.32
N VAL A 29 27.94 -11.85 -19.26
CA VAL A 29 27.73 -10.44 -18.90
C VAL A 29 26.84 -9.74 -19.93
N ASN A 30 25.80 -9.04 -19.46
CA ASN A 30 24.95 -8.23 -20.34
C ASN A 30 25.79 -7.09 -20.95
N PRO A 31 25.81 -6.90 -22.28
CA PRO A 31 26.72 -5.95 -22.94
C PRO A 31 26.46 -4.48 -22.55
N THR A 32 25.27 -4.18 -22.03
CA THR A 32 24.91 -2.84 -21.54
C THR A 32 25.29 -2.60 -20.07
N GLU A 33 25.76 -3.64 -19.34
CA GLU A 33 26.01 -3.55 -17.90
C GLU A 33 27.20 -2.62 -17.57
N VAL A 34 26.95 -1.61 -16.74
CA VAL A 34 27.96 -0.72 -16.17
C VAL A 34 28.02 -0.97 -14.65
N LYS A 35 29.24 -1.12 -14.13
CA LYS A 35 29.50 -1.24 -12.69
C LYS A 35 30.32 -0.04 -12.23
N MET A 36 29.94 0.55 -11.11
CA MET A 36 30.67 1.60 -10.41
C MET A 36 30.79 1.24 -8.94
N SER A 37 32.03 1.20 -8.44
CA SER A 37 32.34 1.06 -7.02
C SER A 37 33.01 2.34 -6.52
N GLN A 38 32.57 2.86 -5.37
CA GLN A 38 33.10 4.08 -4.77
C GLN A 38 33.21 3.92 -3.25
N ILE A 39 34.36 4.27 -2.67
CA ILE A 39 34.49 4.40 -1.22
C ILE A 39 33.85 5.71 -0.75
N VAL A 40 33.03 5.64 0.30
CA VAL A 40 32.38 6.83 0.87
C VAL A 40 33.39 7.61 1.71
N MET A 41 33.94 8.66 1.11
CA MET A 41 34.84 9.61 1.76
C MET A 41 34.04 10.68 2.56
N PRO A 42 34.67 11.37 3.53
CA PRO A 42 34.01 12.44 4.30
C PRO A 42 33.36 13.52 3.44
N CYS A 43 33.96 13.89 2.30
CA CYS A 43 33.42 14.87 1.35
C CYS A 43 32.14 14.41 0.62
N HIS A 44 31.82 13.11 0.65
CA HIS A 44 30.57 12.55 0.12
C HIS A 44 29.45 12.53 1.17
N SER A 45 29.77 12.79 2.44
CA SER A 45 28.89 12.55 3.58
C SER A 45 28.20 13.82 4.11
N ASN A 46 27.08 13.62 4.81
CA ASN A 46 26.45 14.62 5.66
C ASN A 46 27.23 14.75 6.99
N HIS A 47 26.81 15.71 7.83
CA HIS A 47 27.39 15.96 9.15
C HIS A 47 27.25 14.80 10.17
N ARG A 48 26.55 13.70 9.84
CA ARG A 48 26.47 12.46 10.64
C ARG A 48 27.42 11.36 10.13
N GLN A 49 28.27 11.68 9.15
CA GLN A 49 29.11 10.71 8.43
C GLN A 49 28.30 9.64 7.66
N GLU A 50 27.06 9.96 7.28
CA GLU A 50 26.24 9.15 6.37
C GLU A 50 26.35 9.72 4.94
N LEU A 51 26.41 8.88 3.91
CA LEU A 51 26.46 9.29 2.51
C LEU A 51 25.29 10.25 2.18
N SER A 52 25.59 11.39 1.56
CA SER A 52 24.55 12.27 1.05
C SER A 52 23.75 11.57 -0.04
N VAL A 53 22.44 11.47 0.14
CA VAL A 53 21.55 10.83 -0.87
C VAL A 53 21.60 11.59 -2.20
N GLY A 54 21.87 12.91 -2.18
CA GLY A 54 22.11 13.66 -3.41
C GLY A 54 23.35 13.18 -4.17
N GLN A 55 24.44 12.86 -3.47
CA GLN A 55 25.65 12.29 -4.07
C GLN A 55 25.39 10.87 -4.60
N LEU A 56 24.61 10.06 -3.88
CA LEU A 56 24.20 8.74 -4.35
C LEU A 56 23.38 8.81 -5.64
N LEU A 57 22.40 9.73 -5.73
CA LEU A 57 21.59 9.95 -6.93
C LEU A 57 22.44 10.40 -8.12
N LYS A 58 23.47 11.21 -7.88
CA LYS A 58 24.44 11.60 -8.92
C LYS A 58 25.21 10.40 -9.46
N TRP A 59 25.64 9.46 -8.61
CA TRP A 59 26.30 8.23 -9.05
C TRP A 59 25.35 7.25 -9.74
N ILE A 60 24.12 7.09 -9.24
CA ILE A 60 23.05 6.31 -9.88
C ILE A 60 22.80 6.79 -11.31
N ASP A 61 22.53 8.10 -11.48
CA ASP A 61 22.24 8.69 -12.79
C ASP A 61 23.44 8.60 -13.74
N SER A 62 24.67 8.85 -13.25
CA SER A 62 25.89 8.73 -14.06
C SER A 62 26.09 7.30 -14.56
N THR A 63 25.92 6.30 -13.69
CA THR A 63 26.11 4.88 -14.03
C THR A 63 25.01 4.41 -14.99
N ALA A 64 23.77 4.84 -14.78
CA ALA A 64 22.64 4.52 -15.65
C ALA A 64 22.72 5.20 -17.02
N CYS A 65 23.19 6.45 -17.07
CA CYS A 65 23.41 7.18 -18.31
C CYS A 65 24.48 6.48 -19.16
N LEU A 66 25.60 6.06 -18.57
CA LEU A 66 26.64 5.30 -19.28
C LEU A 66 26.12 3.97 -19.83
N ALA A 67 25.20 3.28 -19.14
CA ALA A 67 24.55 2.08 -19.64
C ALA A 67 23.65 2.38 -20.86
N ALA A 68 22.88 3.48 -20.79
CA ALA A 68 22.04 3.95 -21.88
C ALA A 68 22.86 4.39 -23.11
N GLU A 69 23.92 5.18 -22.92
CA GLU A 69 24.80 5.66 -23.99
C GLU A 69 25.54 4.49 -24.66
N ARG A 70 25.97 3.48 -23.90
CA ARG A 70 26.58 2.25 -24.45
C ARG A 70 25.62 1.46 -25.35
N HIS A 71 24.34 1.40 -25.00
CA HIS A 71 23.31 0.75 -25.83
C HIS A 71 22.92 1.60 -27.06
N ALA A 72 22.79 2.92 -26.88
CA ALA A 72 22.41 3.85 -27.93
C ALA A 72 23.51 4.09 -28.98
N GLY A 73 24.79 4.03 -28.58
CA GLY A 73 25.90 4.56 -29.37
C GLY A 73 25.81 6.08 -29.57
N SER A 74 25.06 6.77 -28.72
CA SER A 74 24.73 8.19 -28.85
C SER A 74 24.44 8.78 -27.46
N PRO A 75 24.77 10.06 -27.20
CA PRO A 75 24.53 10.67 -25.91
C PRO A 75 23.06 10.67 -25.47
N CYS A 76 22.86 10.43 -24.17
CA CYS A 76 21.55 10.26 -23.56
C CYS A 76 21.30 11.31 -22.47
N VAL A 77 20.01 11.55 -22.21
CA VAL A 77 19.56 12.39 -21.09
C VAL A 77 18.45 11.69 -20.30
N THR A 78 18.42 11.93 -19.00
CA THR A 78 17.43 11.38 -18.06
C THR A 78 16.07 12.02 -18.34
N ALA A 79 15.08 11.22 -18.72
CA ALA A 79 13.73 11.69 -19.02
C ALA A 79 12.77 11.51 -17.83
N SER A 80 12.90 10.42 -17.08
CA SER A 80 12.13 10.20 -15.85
C SER A 80 12.86 9.26 -14.90
N MET A 81 12.46 9.32 -13.62
CA MET A 81 12.91 8.42 -12.57
C MET A 81 11.68 7.80 -11.89
N ASP A 82 11.71 6.50 -11.64
CA ASP A 82 10.66 5.79 -10.90
C ASP A 82 10.75 6.05 -9.40
N ASP A 83 9.77 5.52 -8.64
CA ASP A 83 9.81 5.53 -7.18
C ASP A 83 11.12 4.87 -6.69
N ILE A 84 11.93 5.59 -5.91
CA ILE A 84 13.14 5.05 -5.27
C ILE A 84 12.86 4.89 -3.78
N HIS A 85 13.16 3.72 -3.21
CA HIS A 85 13.12 3.48 -1.78
C HIS A 85 14.53 3.25 -1.22
N PHE A 86 14.90 3.97 -0.17
CA PHE A 86 16.18 3.81 0.53
C PHE A 86 15.98 3.01 1.82
N GLU A 87 16.37 1.74 1.76
CA GLU A 87 16.22 0.77 2.85
C GLU A 87 17.25 1.06 3.95
N HIS A 88 18.52 1.19 3.55
CA HIS A 88 19.68 1.38 4.43
C HIS A 88 20.42 2.69 4.16
N THR A 89 21.07 3.25 5.19
CA THR A 89 22.02 4.37 5.04
C THR A 89 23.45 3.84 4.94
N ILE A 90 24.25 4.42 4.05
CA ILE A 90 25.68 4.11 3.90
C ILE A 90 26.49 5.10 4.74
N ARG A 91 27.60 4.66 5.36
CA ARG A 91 28.50 5.48 6.18
C ARG A 91 29.85 5.72 5.54
N VAL A 92 30.57 6.73 6.01
CA VAL A 92 31.98 6.97 5.65
C VAL A 92 32.82 5.73 5.95
N GLY A 93 33.70 5.37 5.02
CA GLY A 93 34.55 4.18 5.06
C GLY A 93 33.97 2.94 4.36
N GLN A 94 32.65 2.88 4.17
CA GLN A 94 32.00 1.79 3.44
C GLN A 94 32.10 1.99 1.92
N VAL A 95 31.96 0.92 1.15
CA VAL A 95 31.98 0.93 -0.32
C VAL A 95 30.53 0.86 -0.83
N VAL A 96 30.17 1.76 -1.74
CA VAL A 96 28.92 1.66 -2.51
C VAL A 96 29.21 0.99 -3.85
N ASN A 97 28.44 -0.04 -4.16
CA ASN A 97 28.51 -0.85 -5.37
C ASN A 97 27.22 -0.66 -6.18
N ILE A 98 27.32 0.01 -7.32
CA ILE A 98 26.22 0.32 -8.24
C ILE A 98 26.37 -0.50 -9.52
N ARG A 99 25.35 -1.29 -9.85
CA ARG A 99 25.24 -2.02 -11.12
C ARG A 99 24.05 -1.46 -11.91
N ALA A 100 24.26 -1.05 -13.16
CA ALA A 100 23.20 -0.55 -14.03
C ALA A 100 23.20 -1.28 -15.38
N LYS A 101 22.03 -1.67 -15.88
CA LYS A 101 21.87 -2.28 -17.21
C LYS A 101 20.57 -1.85 -17.87
N VAL A 102 20.52 -1.89 -19.20
CA VAL A 102 19.31 -1.53 -19.94
C VAL A 102 18.37 -2.74 -19.96
N ASN A 103 17.22 -2.64 -19.28
CA ASN A 103 16.23 -3.70 -19.23
C ASN A 103 15.47 -3.84 -20.55
N ARG A 104 15.13 -2.69 -21.16
CA ARG A 104 14.34 -2.63 -22.40
C ARG A 104 14.55 -1.34 -23.16
N ALA A 105 14.96 -1.46 -24.42
CA ALA A 105 14.85 -0.38 -25.39
C ALA A 105 13.46 -0.37 -26.05
N PHE A 106 12.88 0.81 -26.19
CA PHE A 106 11.68 1.08 -26.98
C PHE A 106 12.11 1.77 -28.30
N ASN A 107 11.28 2.67 -28.86
CA ASN A 107 11.61 3.35 -30.11
C ASN A 107 12.72 4.41 -29.92
N THR A 108 12.48 5.41 -29.06
CA THR A 108 13.41 6.54 -28.82
C THR A 108 13.74 6.75 -27.33
N SER A 109 13.36 5.79 -26.50
CA SER A 109 13.59 5.77 -25.06
C SER A 109 13.95 4.36 -24.61
N MET A 110 14.65 4.24 -23.49
CA MET A 110 14.96 2.95 -22.87
C MET A 110 14.81 3.01 -21.35
N GLU A 111 14.44 1.89 -20.75
CA GLU A 111 14.48 1.70 -19.30
C GLU A 111 15.82 1.10 -18.89
N VAL A 112 16.46 1.74 -17.91
CA VAL A 112 17.68 1.27 -17.25
C VAL A 112 17.33 0.88 -15.83
N GLY A 113 17.59 -0.38 -15.47
CA GLY A 113 17.53 -0.86 -14.09
C GLY A 113 18.85 -0.58 -13.38
N VAL A 114 18.78 -0.12 -12.13
CA VAL A 114 19.93 0.15 -11.28
C VAL A 114 19.75 -0.55 -9.94
N GLN A 115 20.76 -1.33 -9.55
CA GLN A 115 20.88 -1.97 -8.25
C GLN A 115 22.00 -1.30 -7.47
N VAL A 116 21.70 -0.84 -6.25
CA VAL A 116 22.67 -0.27 -5.32
C VAL A 116 22.81 -1.19 -4.12
N SER A 117 24.05 -1.57 -3.85
CA SER A 117 24.49 -2.36 -2.71
C SER A 117 25.57 -1.62 -1.94
N CYS A 118 25.76 -1.97 -0.68
CA CYS A 118 26.80 -1.44 0.19
C CYS A 118 27.58 -2.61 0.80
N GLU A 119 28.87 -2.38 1.00
CA GLU A 119 29.85 -3.34 1.48
C GLU A 119 30.69 -2.69 2.59
N ASP A 120 30.87 -3.39 3.71
CA ASP A 120 31.83 -3.03 4.75
C ASP A 120 33.03 -3.98 4.72
N LEU A 121 34.11 -3.50 4.10
CA LEU A 121 35.37 -4.22 3.86
C LEU A 121 36.03 -4.81 5.13
N PHE A 122 35.67 -4.34 6.33
CA PHE A 122 36.23 -4.83 7.58
C PHE A 122 35.38 -5.90 8.26
N THR A 123 34.10 -6.01 7.91
CA THR A 123 33.17 -7.01 8.47
C THR A 123 32.69 -8.03 7.45
N ASP A 124 33.06 -7.86 6.18
CA ASP A 124 32.58 -8.62 5.01
C ASP A 124 31.05 -8.70 4.94
N ARG A 125 30.40 -7.63 5.37
CA ARG A 125 28.95 -7.49 5.36
C ARG A 125 28.52 -6.72 4.14
N HIS A 126 27.59 -7.32 3.40
CA HIS A 126 26.96 -6.76 2.22
C HIS A 126 25.48 -6.53 2.52
N TRP A 127 24.88 -5.48 1.98
CA TRP A 127 23.44 -5.28 2.03
C TRP A 127 22.93 -4.45 0.86
N ARG A 128 21.67 -4.66 0.49
CA ARG A 128 20.96 -3.86 -0.49
C ARG A 128 20.66 -2.47 0.08
N VAL A 129 20.75 -1.44 -0.76
CA VAL A 129 20.49 -0.04 -0.36
C VAL A 129 19.23 0.48 -1.04
N CYS A 130 19.14 0.29 -2.36
CA CYS A 130 17.94 0.57 -3.14
C CYS A 130 17.97 -0.13 -4.50
N HIS A 131 16.78 -0.33 -5.06
CA HIS A 131 16.58 -0.53 -6.50
C HIS A 131 15.97 0.74 -7.10
N ALA A 132 16.35 1.04 -8.34
CA ALA A 132 15.95 2.23 -9.05
C ALA A 132 15.74 1.93 -10.55
N TYR A 133 14.75 2.56 -11.17
CA TYR A 133 14.51 2.46 -12.61
C TYR A 133 14.48 3.86 -13.23
N ALA A 134 15.29 4.07 -14.25
CA ALA A 134 15.42 5.33 -14.95
C ALA A 134 14.97 5.18 -16.40
N THR A 135 14.26 6.16 -16.94
CA THR A 135 14.02 6.23 -18.40
C THR A 135 14.98 7.25 -19.01
N PHE A 136 15.79 6.79 -19.95
CA PHE A 136 16.68 7.64 -20.75
C PHE A 136 16.13 7.82 -22.17
N VAL A 137 16.40 8.99 -22.74
CA VAL A 137 16.15 9.29 -24.16
C VAL A 137 17.44 9.72 -24.84
N THR A 138 17.62 9.30 -26.08
CA THR A 138 18.68 9.81 -26.96
C THR A 138 18.37 11.24 -27.36
N GLN A 139 19.39 12.09 -27.42
CA GLN A 139 19.23 13.39 -28.07
C GLN A 139 18.92 13.22 -29.57
N ARG A 140 18.37 14.28 -30.18
CA ARG A 140 18.24 14.31 -31.65
C ARG A 140 19.63 14.43 -32.27
N THR A 141 19.79 13.83 -33.44
CA THR A 141 20.99 14.03 -34.28
C THR A 141 21.19 15.52 -34.64
N ASN A 142 22.38 15.90 -35.10
CA ASN A 142 22.67 17.25 -35.61
C ASN A 142 21.73 17.65 -36.78
N THR A 143 21.12 16.67 -37.46
CA THR A 143 20.09 16.83 -38.49
C THR A 143 18.65 16.93 -37.94
N GLY A 144 18.46 17.01 -36.63
CA GLY A 144 17.16 17.10 -35.96
C GLY A 144 16.33 15.81 -35.92
N GLN A 145 16.82 14.71 -36.49
CA GLN A 145 16.12 13.42 -36.52
C GLN A 145 16.23 12.68 -35.18
N LYS A 146 15.19 11.93 -34.81
CA LYS A 146 15.20 11.07 -33.63
C LYS A 146 16.05 9.82 -33.90
N VAL A 147 16.92 9.45 -32.96
CA VAL A 147 17.63 8.17 -33.01
C VAL A 147 16.64 7.05 -32.69
N ILE A 148 16.61 6.01 -33.53
CA ILE A 148 15.82 4.80 -33.30
C ILE A 148 16.74 3.78 -32.62
N LEU A 149 16.33 3.30 -31.45
CA LEU A 149 17.09 2.37 -30.64
C LEU A 149 16.93 0.94 -31.17
N LYS A 150 18.03 0.17 -31.10
CA LYS A 150 17.98 -1.28 -31.34
C LYS A 150 17.21 -1.95 -30.20
N PRO A 151 16.22 -2.82 -30.47
CA PRO A 151 15.57 -3.61 -29.43
C PRO A 151 16.59 -4.48 -28.67
N ILE A 152 16.38 -4.63 -27.37
CA ILE A 152 17.15 -5.57 -26.54
C ILE A 152 16.49 -6.94 -26.64
N VAL A 153 17.31 -7.97 -26.83
CA VAL A 153 16.92 -9.37 -26.75
C VAL A 153 17.32 -9.88 -25.37
N PRO A 154 16.38 -10.14 -24.44
CA PRO A 154 16.71 -10.77 -23.17
C PRO A 154 17.14 -12.22 -23.40
N HIS A 155 18.14 -12.69 -22.65
CA HIS A 155 18.66 -14.05 -22.79
C HIS A 155 18.31 -14.94 -21.60
N THR A 156 18.57 -14.49 -20.36
CA THR A 156 18.25 -15.29 -19.16
C THR A 156 16.77 -15.15 -18.78
N GLN A 157 16.25 -16.08 -17.97
CA GLN A 157 14.87 -16.00 -17.46
C GLN A 157 14.62 -14.68 -16.70
N ARG A 158 15.58 -14.26 -15.88
CA ARG A 158 15.54 -12.97 -15.17
C ARG A 158 15.46 -11.78 -16.11
N GLU A 159 16.24 -11.76 -17.19
CA GLU A 159 16.15 -10.69 -18.20
C GLU A 159 14.80 -10.69 -18.94
N GLN A 160 14.21 -11.86 -19.19
CA GLN A 160 12.89 -11.96 -19.82
C GLN A 160 11.79 -11.37 -18.92
N VAL A 161 11.86 -11.62 -17.61
CA VAL A 161 10.97 -11.01 -16.61
C VAL A 161 11.22 -9.50 -16.50
N GLU A 162 12.47 -9.05 -16.40
CA GLU A 162 12.81 -7.62 -16.33
C GLU A 162 12.33 -6.86 -17.59
N TYR A 163 12.43 -7.47 -18.78
CA TYR A 163 11.96 -6.95 -20.06
C TYR A 163 10.43 -6.86 -20.16
N SER A 164 9.70 -7.85 -19.64
CA SER A 164 8.23 -7.83 -19.63
C SER A 164 7.70 -6.78 -18.66
N VAL A 165 8.21 -6.76 -17.42
CA VAL A 165 7.82 -5.79 -16.38
C VAL A 165 8.19 -4.35 -16.77
N ALA A 166 9.24 -4.13 -17.58
CA ALA A 166 9.58 -2.81 -18.12
C ALA A 166 8.45 -2.19 -18.97
N ALA A 167 7.61 -2.98 -19.64
CA ALA A 167 6.43 -2.46 -20.35
C ALA A 167 5.36 -1.99 -19.37
N GLU A 168 5.09 -2.75 -18.31
CA GLU A 168 4.11 -2.37 -17.29
C GLU A 168 4.57 -1.16 -16.47
N ARG A 169 5.86 -1.07 -16.10
CA ARG A 169 6.43 0.16 -15.51
C ARG A 169 6.25 1.35 -16.45
N ARG A 170 6.53 1.20 -17.74
CA ARG A 170 6.28 2.28 -18.73
C ARG A 170 4.80 2.65 -18.80
N ARG A 171 3.88 1.70 -18.76
CA ARG A 171 2.43 1.98 -18.73
C ARG A 171 2.05 2.80 -17.50
N VAL A 172 2.55 2.42 -16.32
CA VAL A 172 2.38 3.15 -15.05
C VAL A 172 2.94 4.58 -15.13
N ARG A 173 4.10 4.80 -15.77
CA ARG A 173 4.67 6.15 -15.99
C ARG A 173 3.70 7.05 -16.77
N MET A 174 3.12 6.53 -17.85
CA MET A 174 2.24 7.31 -18.74
C MET A 174 0.93 7.74 -18.06
N ILE A 175 0.35 6.87 -17.22
CA ILE A 175 -0.96 7.13 -16.58
C ILE A 175 -0.87 7.77 -15.19
N HIS A 176 0.34 8.00 -14.65
CA HIS A 176 0.50 8.45 -13.26
C HIS A 176 -0.11 9.83 -12.98
N GLU A 177 0.07 10.80 -13.89
CA GLU A 177 -0.56 12.12 -13.74
C GLU A 177 -2.09 12.00 -13.75
N ASP A 178 -2.65 11.05 -14.51
CA ASP A 178 -4.10 10.83 -14.59
C ASP A 178 -4.63 10.09 -13.36
N ILE A 179 -3.90 9.11 -12.81
CA ILE A 179 -4.23 8.49 -11.51
C ILE A 179 -4.29 9.54 -10.39
N ILE A 180 -3.37 10.51 -10.38
CA ILE A 180 -3.41 11.59 -9.38
C ILE A 180 -4.67 12.45 -9.57
N LYS A 181 -4.99 12.87 -10.80
CA LYS A 181 -6.21 13.66 -11.10
C LYS A 181 -7.48 12.91 -10.72
N ASP A 182 -7.55 11.62 -11.04
CA ASP A 182 -8.67 10.73 -10.76
C ASP A 182 -8.96 10.65 -9.25
N LEU A 183 -7.93 10.33 -8.44
CA LEU A 183 -8.02 10.30 -6.98
C LEU A 183 -8.43 11.65 -6.36
N LEU A 184 -8.00 12.76 -6.96
CA LEU A 184 -8.41 14.11 -6.53
C LEU A 184 -9.83 14.49 -6.97
N SER A 185 -10.38 13.84 -8.00
CA SER A 185 -11.73 14.10 -8.52
C SER A 185 -12.81 13.26 -7.81
N HIS A 186 -12.49 12.04 -7.40
CA HIS A 186 -13.39 11.12 -6.70
C HIS A 186 -13.30 11.22 -5.17
N GLY A 187 -12.26 11.85 -4.63
CA GLY A 187 -12.13 12.13 -3.21
C GLY A 187 -13.20 13.11 -2.71
N SER A 188 -14.17 12.61 -1.94
CA SER A 188 -15.02 13.46 -1.09
C SER A 188 -14.23 13.88 0.15
N PHE A 189 -13.27 14.80 -0.02
CA PHE A 189 -12.36 15.24 1.03
C PHE A 189 -13.13 15.93 2.17
N GLN A 190 -13.47 15.17 3.21
CA GLN A 190 -13.94 15.75 4.47
C GLN A 190 -12.76 16.47 5.13
N GLN A 191 -12.91 17.78 5.36
CA GLN A 191 -11.98 18.52 6.20
C GLN A 191 -11.83 17.81 7.54
N ALA A 192 -10.59 17.52 7.93
CA ALA A 192 -10.29 16.95 9.23
C ALA A 192 -10.76 17.90 10.34
N ASP A 193 -11.34 17.36 11.41
CA ASP A 193 -12.03 18.12 12.45
C ASP A 193 -11.24 19.34 12.95
N ASN A 194 -11.86 20.53 12.86
CA ASN A 194 -11.27 21.86 13.15
C ASN A 194 -10.68 22.02 14.56
N THR A 195 -10.83 21.05 15.44
CA THR A 195 -10.34 21.07 16.83
C THR A 195 -8.82 20.86 16.96
N ALA A 196 -8.12 20.45 15.89
CA ALA A 196 -6.69 20.15 15.92
C ALA A 196 -5.75 21.29 15.47
N GLU A 197 -6.27 22.48 15.12
CA GLU A 197 -5.46 23.55 14.49
C GLU A 197 -4.50 24.27 15.45
N ALA A 198 -4.77 24.29 16.76
CA ALA A 198 -4.09 25.15 17.73
C ALA A 198 -2.56 24.97 17.78
N ASN A 199 -2.05 23.75 17.51
CA ASN A 199 -0.63 23.40 17.54
C ASN A 199 -0.03 23.10 16.15
N ALA A 200 -0.72 23.42 15.06
CA ALA A 200 -0.24 23.15 13.70
C ALA A 200 0.74 24.22 13.18
N VAL A 201 1.89 23.79 12.66
CA VAL A 201 2.96 24.66 12.12
C VAL A 201 2.62 25.09 10.70
N ALA A 202 2.65 26.40 10.42
CA ALA A 202 2.40 26.91 9.07
C ALA A 202 3.47 26.43 8.06
N ALA A 203 3.02 25.88 6.92
CA ALA A 203 3.89 25.34 5.87
C ALA A 203 4.94 26.35 5.37
N GLU A 204 4.57 27.63 5.27
CA GLU A 204 5.44 28.74 4.87
C GLU A 204 6.76 28.79 5.67
N LYS A 205 6.74 28.47 6.97
CA LYS A 205 7.96 28.44 7.81
C LYS A 205 9.00 27.40 7.35
N THR A 206 8.56 26.40 6.60
CA THR A 206 9.42 25.35 6.02
C THR A 206 9.95 25.71 4.63
N LYS A 207 9.48 26.80 4.02
CA LYS A 207 9.80 27.18 2.63
C LYS A 207 11.28 27.54 2.46
N VAL A 208 11.98 26.85 1.56
CA VAL A 208 13.38 27.10 1.18
C VAL A 208 13.43 27.47 -0.29
N GLU A 209 14.22 28.49 -0.62
CA GLU A 209 14.62 28.80 -2.00
C GLU A 209 16.15 28.76 -2.08
N SER A 210 16.71 28.13 -3.12
CA SER A 210 18.13 28.19 -3.49
C SER A 210 18.27 28.48 -4.98
N VAL A 211 19.40 29.05 -5.40
CA VAL A 211 19.73 29.27 -6.81
C VAL A 211 21.11 28.70 -7.08
N GLU A 212 21.19 27.73 -7.99
CA GLU A 212 22.44 27.06 -8.38
C GLU A 212 22.80 27.47 -9.81
N LEU A 213 24.06 27.85 -10.04
CA LEU A 213 24.55 28.10 -11.40
C LEU A 213 25.02 26.79 -12.03
N VAL A 214 24.52 26.47 -13.23
CA VAL A 214 25.01 25.33 -14.00
C VAL A 214 26.38 25.67 -14.59
N LEU A 215 27.41 24.98 -14.10
CA LEU A 215 28.80 25.10 -14.52
C LEU A 215 29.18 23.90 -15.40
N PRO A 216 30.30 23.94 -16.15
CA PRO A 216 30.77 22.80 -16.95
C PRO A 216 30.79 21.43 -16.24
N PRO A 217 31.26 21.25 -14.99
CA PRO A 217 31.23 19.96 -14.30
C PRO A 217 29.82 19.48 -13.89
N HIS A 218 28.78 20.28 -14.08
CA HIS A 218 27.38 19.94 -13.81
C HIS A 218 26.68 19.36 -15.05
N ALA A 219 27.34 19.40 -16.21
CA ALA A 219 26.80 18.99 -17.50
C ALA A 219 27.63 17.91 -18.19
N ASN A 220 27.00 17.20 -19.12
CA ASN A 220 27.68 16.26 -20.01
C ASN A 220 28.55 17.00 -21.04
N HIS A 221 29.31 16.24 -21.84
CA HIS A 221 30.15 16.77 -22.91
C HIS A 221 29.38 17.50 -24.03
N GLN A 222 28.04 17.46 -24.01
CA GLN A 222 27.14 18.22 -24.88
C GLN A 222 26.48 19.40 -24.18
N VAL A 223 27.05 19.89 -23.06
CA VAL A 223 26.60 21.11 -22.35
C VAL A 223 25.22 20.98 -21.69
N ASN A 224 24.62 19.78 -21.65
CA ASN A 224 23.33 19.54 -20.99
C ASN A 224 23.54 19.05 -19.54
N THR A 225 22.84 19.65 -18.58
CA THR A 225 22.93 19.34 -17.14
C THR A 225 22.58 17.88 -16.87
N PHE A 226 23.40 17.18 -16.08
CA PHE A 226 23.09 15.81 -15.65
C PHE A 226 21.86 15.78 -14.74
N GLY A 227 20.92 14.85 -14.99
CA GLY A 227 19.72 14.68 -14.18
C GLY A 227 20.06 14.43 -12.70
N GLY A 228 21.11 13.64 -12.45
CA GLY A 228 21.65 13.36 -11.11
C GLY A 228 22.18 14.59 -10.38
N GLN A 229 22.70 15.59 -11.09
CA GLN A 229 23.15 16.83 -10.47
C GLN A 229 21.96 17.71 -10.05
N ILE A 230 20.89 17.74 -10.85
CA ILE A 230 19.63 18.41 -10.50
C ILE A 230 18.99 17.71 -9.30
N MET A 231 18.90 16.38 -9.32
CA MET A 231 18.42 15.57 -8.18
C MET A 231 19.21 15.85 -6.90
N ALA A 232 20.55 15.95 -6.98
CA ALA A 232 21.39 16.23 -5.83
C ALA A 232 21.06 17.57 -5.17
N TRP A 233 20.92 18.64 -5.95
CA TRP A 233 20.53 19.95 -5.42
C TRP A 233 19.10 19.96 -4.88
N MET A 234 18.15 19.28 -5.54
CA MET A 234 16.79 19.16 -5.03
C MET A 234 16.73 18.48 -3.66
N VAL A 235 17.50 17.40 -3.45
CA VAL A 235 17.60 16.72 -2.15
C VAL A 235 18.16 17.65 -1.07
N ASN A 236 19.17 18.47 -1.38
CA ASN A 236 19.74 19.42 -0.41
C ASN A 236 18.68 20.42 0.06
N VAL A 237 17.97 21.07 -0.87
CA VAL A 237 16.93 22.06 -0.55
C VAL A 237 15.74 21.41 0.16
N ALA A 238 15.36 20.18 -0.21
CA ALA A 238 14.31 19.41 0.46
C ALA A 238 14.68 19.05 1.91
N THR A 239 15.92 18.62 2.14
CA THR A 239 16.43 18.25 3.47
C THR A 239 16.39 19.45 4.41
N ILE A 240 16.74 20.65 3.92
CA ILE A 240 16.64 21.90 4.71
C ILE A 240 15.17 22.20 5.06
N ALA A 241 14.23 22.03 4.11
CA ALA A 241 12.80 22.25 4.36
C ALA A 241 12.26 21.28 5.43
N ALA A 242 12.64 20.00 5.34
CA ALA A 242 12.29 18.99 6.34
C ALA A 242 12.90 19.30 7.73
N SER A 243 14.19 19.68 7.79
CA SER A 243 14.86 20.07 9.03
C SER A 243 14.18 21.27 9.72
N ARG A 244 13.68 22.26 8.96
CA ARG A 244 12.94 23.40 9.53
C ARG A 244 11.65 22.99 10.23
N LEU A 245 11.00 21.90 9.81
CA LEU A 245 9.81 21.38 10.48
C LEU A 245 10.17 20.57 11.74
N CYS A 246 11.09 19.62 11.63
CA CYS A 246 11.35 18.67 12.71
C CYS A 246 12.38 19.15 13.75
N GLN A 247 13.12 20.22 13.46
CA GLN A 247 14.23 20.73 14.28
C GLN A 247 15.22 19.60 14.64
N ALA A 248 15.57 18.81 13.61
CA ALA A 248 16.36 17.60 13.69
C ALA A 248 16.94 17.25 12.31
N HIS A 249 17.59 16.09 12.21
CA HIS A 249 18.18 15.57 10.98
C HIS A 249 17.25 14.52 10.34
N PRO A 250 16.51 14.88 9.29
CA PRO A 250 15.60 13.96 8.60
C PRO A 250 16.38 13.02 7.68
N THR A 251 15.98 11.76 7.64
CA THR A 251 16.49 10.75 6.72
C THR A 251 15.53 10.63 5.54
N LEU A 252 16.03 10.80 4.31
CA LEU A 252 15.25 10.59 3.10
C LEU A 252 14.96 9.10 2.91
N ARG A 253 13.68 8.73 2.76
CA ARG A 253 13.21 7.34 2.66
C ARG A 253 12.66 6.96 1.30
N THR A 254 11.92 7.85 0.67
CA THR A 254 11.47 7.66 -0.71
C THR A 254 11.54 8.94 -1.51
N ILE A 255 11.76 8.78 -2.81
CA ILE A 255 11.52 9.81 -3.82
C ILE A 255 10.44 9.23 -4.72
N ASP A 256 9.31 9.92 -4.83
CA ASP A 256 8.20 9.49 -5.69
C ASP A 256 8.55 9.79 -7.16
N MET A 257 8.04 8.95 -8.07
CA MET A 257 8.29 9.02 -9.51
C MET A 257 8.06 10.42 -10.09
N PHE A 258 9.00 10.88 -10.93
CA PHE A 258 8.90 12.19 -11.59
C PHE A 258 9.52 12.20 -12.99
N THR A 259 9.17 13.23 -13.76
CA THR A 259 9.63 13.43 -15.15
C THR A 259 10.39 14.75 -15.29
N PHE A 260 11.45 14.75 -16.10
CA PHE A 260 12.08 15.96 -16.61
C PHE A 260 11.30 16.48 -17.81
N ARG A 261 10.77 17.70 -17.69
CA ARG A 261 9.88 18.35 -18.67
C ARG A 261 10.64 19.13 -19.76
N GLY A 262 11.89 19.52 -19.49
CA GLY A 262 12.73 20.24 -20.44
C GLY A 262 14.22 20.12 -20.09
N PRO A 263 15.11 20.42 -21.06
CA PRO A 263 16.55 20.42 -20.83
C PRO A 263 16.99 21.63 -20.00
N SER A 264 18.10 21.46 -19.29
CA SER A 264 18.90 22.54 -18.71
C SER A 264 20.33 22.46 -19.27
N GLN A 265 21.00 23.60 -19.39
CA GLN A 265 22.31 23.74 -20.01
C GLN A 265 23.27 24.57 -19.13
N VAL A 266 24.57 24.46 -19.39
CA VAL A 266 25.60 25.31 -18.74
C VAL A 266 25.27 26.79 -18.98
N GLY A 267 25.37 27.59 -17.91
CA GLY A 267 24.95 29.00 -17.90
C GLY A 267 23.53 29.22 -17.38
N ASP A 268 22.67 28.19 -17.33
CA ASP A 268 21.37 28.30 -16.64
C ASP A 268 21.56 28.58 -15.15
N ARG A 269 20.65 29.38 -14.59
CA ARG A 269 20.42 29.46 -13.14
C ARG A 269 19.22 28.57 -12.80
N LEU A 270 19.43 27.58 -11.93
CA LEU A 270 18.39 26.69 -11.43
C LEU A 270 17.85 27.22 -10.12
N LEU A 271 16.66 27.82 -10.17
CA LEU A 271 15.87 28.19 -8.99
C LEU A 271 15.17 26.94 -8.44
N LEU A 272 15.50 26.60 -7.21
CA LEU A 272 14.98 25.44 -6.49
C LEU A 272 14.11 25.92 -5.34
N ARG A 273 12.82 25.60 -5.38
CA ARG A 273 11.86 25.93 -4.32
C ARG A 273 11.38 24.65 -3.65
N ALA A 274 11.59 24.52 -2.35
CA ALA A 274 11.09 23.39 -1.56
C ALA A 274 10.22 23.85 -0.39
N ILE A 275 9.25 23.02 -0.01
CA ILE A 275 8.33 23.26 1.12
C ILE A 275 7.72 21.93 1.57
N VAL A 276 7.43 21.78 2.86
CA VAL A 276 6.68 20.61 3.35
C VAL A 276 5.23 20.71 2.88
N ASN A 277 4.78 19.75 2.09
CA ASN A 277 3.40 19.67 1.61
C ASN A 277 2.47 19.13 2.71
N ASN A 278 2.90 18.08 3.42
CA ASN A 278 2.13 17.43 4.48
C ASN A 278 3.05 16.72 5.47
N ALA A 279 2.62 16.62 6.73
CA ALA A 279 3.30 15.87 7.78
C ALA A 279 2.35 14.80 8.35
N PHE A 280 2.68 13.55 8.04
CA PHE A 280 2.07 12.37 8.67
C PHE A 280 2.72 12.11 10.03
N LYS A 281 2.18 11.11 10.76
CA LYS A 281 2.56 10.82 12.15
C LYS A 281 4.08 10.76 12.38
N ASN A 282 4.82 10.00 11.57
CA ASN A 282 6.27 9.77 11.72
C ASN A 282 7.09 10.19 10.47
N SER A 283 6.44 10.71 9.43
CA SER A 283 7.04 11.01 8.14
C SER A 283 6.42 12.26 7.51
N MET A 284 7.18 12.99 6.72
CA MET A 284 6.71 14.19 6.03
C MET A 284 7.02 14.11 4.54
N GLU A 285 6.15 14.71 3.72
CA GLU A 285 6.40 14.87 2.29
C GLU A 285 6.85 16.31 2.00
N VAL A 286 8.01 16.44 1.35
CA VAL A 286 8.53 17.71 0.84
C VAL A 286 8.35 17.75 -0.67
N GLY A 287 7.67 18.77 -1.17
CA GLY A 287 7.64 19.07 -2.60
C GLY A 287 8.81 19.96 -2.98
N VAL A 288 9.47 19.66 -4.10
CA VAL A 288 10.52 20.50 -4.69
C VAL A 288 10.17 20.81 -6.15
N ARG A 289 10.32 22.07 -6.56
CA ARG A 289 10.18 22.53 -7.95
C ARG A 289 11.49 23.17 -8.41
N ALA A 290 11.99 22.72 -9.56
CA ALA A 290 13.18 23.25 -10.21
C ALA A 290 12.80 24.05 -11.46
N GLU A 291 13.26 25.29 -11.56
CA GLU A 291 13.07 26.16 -12.73
C GLU A 291 14.42 26.65 -13.25
N ALA A 292 14.68 26.47 -14.54
CA ALA A 292 15.86 27.01 -15.20
C ALA A 292 15.53 28.34 -15.87
N TYR A 293 16.34 29.36 -15.63
CA TYR A 293 16.25 30.67 -16.29
C TYR A 293 17.66 31.16 -16.69
N GLN A 294 17.69 32.05 -17.68
CA GLN A 294 18.87 32.80 -18.10
C GLN A 294 18.60 34.30 -17.85
N GLU A 295 19.54 35.19 -18.17
CA GLU A 295 19.36 36.64 -17.91
C GLU A 295 18.19 37.23 -18.69
N GLU A 296 17.96 36.76 -19.90
CA GLU A 296 16.85 37.15 -20.75
C GLU A 296 16.05 35.90 -21.16
N GLY A 297 14.91 35.66 -20.52
CA GLY A 297 14.00 34.58 -20.89
C GLY A 297 12.97 34.20 -19.81
N PRO A 298 11.89 33.50 -20.19
CA PRO A 298 10.91 32.99 -19.23
C PRO A 298 11.46 31.80 -18.43
N ASN A 299 11.06 31.67 -17.17
CA ASN A 299 11.38 30.51 -16.33
C ASN A 299 10.86 29.21 -16.98
N ARG A 300 11.75 28.24 -17.20
CA ARG A 300 11.42 26.90 -17.72
C ARG A 300 11.30 25.93 -16.55
N HIS A 301 10.11 25.39 -16.31
CA HIS A 301 9.90 24.33 -15.32
C HIS A 301 10.63 23.05 -15.78
N ILE A 302 11.71 22.68 -15.10
CA ILE A 302 12.54 21.53 -15.45
C ILE A 302 11.92 20.25 -14.89
N ASN A 303 11.67 20.19 -13.59
CA ASN A 303 10.93 19.10 -12.96
C ASN A 303 10.33 19.53 -11.61
N SER A 304 9.40 18.71 -11.13
CA SER A 304 8.97 18.71 -9.73
C SER A 304 9.10 17.29 -9.19
N ALA A 305 9.56 17.15 -7.95
CA ALA A 305 9.69 15.87 -7.27
C ALA A 305 9.13 15.96 -5.85
N PHE A 306 8.70 14.82 -5.32
CA PHE A 306 8.13 14.68 -3.99
C PHE A 306 8.96 13.68 -3.20
N MET A 307 9.40 14.09 -2.01
CA MET A 307 10.39 13.37 -1.20
C MET A 307 9.82 13.08 0.18
N THR A 308 9.73 11.81 0.56
CA THR A 308 9.28 11.42 1.90
C THR A 308 10.47 11.26 2.83
N PHE A 309 10.48 12.07 3.89
CA PHE A 309 11.47 12.02 4.96
C PHE A 309 10.88 11.39 6.22
N GLU A 310 11.70 10.62 6.94
CA GLU A 310 11.44 10.18 8.32
C GLU A 310 12.41 10.87 9.28
N VAL A 311 12.03 10.99 10.55
CA VAL A 311 12.92 11.47 11.60
C VAL A 311 13.07 10.37 12.64
N LEU A 312 14.30 9.88 12.79
CA LEU A 312 14.64 8.92 13.84
C LEU A 312 15.05 9.69 15.09
N GLY A 313 14.41 9.39 16.21
CA GLY A 313 14.81 9.86 17.53
C GLY A 313 15.90 8.97 18.14
N ASP A 314 16.16 9.19 19.43
CA ASP A 314 17.16 8.44 20.17
C ASP A 314 16.85 6.93 20.14
N HIS A 315 17.91 6.12 19.97
CA HIS A 315 17.83 4.67 19.72
C HIS A 315 17.10 4.25 18.42
N GLY A 316 16.97 5.14 17.43
CA GLY A 316 16.49 4.78 16.09
C GLY A 316 14.98 4.57 15.97
N LYS A 317 14.19 4.94 16.99
CA LYS A 317 12.72 4.90 16.91
C LYS A 317 12.18 6.10 16.13
N PRO A 318 11.20 5.94 15.23
CA PRO A 318 10.61 7.09 14.54
C PRO A 318 9.97 8.09 15.52
N ARG A 319 10.28 9.38 15.34
CA ARG A 319 9.78 10.50 16.14
C ARG A 319 8.47 11.02 15.56
N THR A 320 7.49 11.28 16.42
CA THR A 320 6.23 11.93 16.02
C THR A 320 6.51 13.36 15.54
N LEU A 321 5.97 13.72 14.38
CA LEU A 321 6.14 15.05 13.76
C LEU A 321 4.99 16.00 14.13
N PRO A 322 5.24 17.32 14.19
CA PRO A 322 4.17 18.31 14.30
C PRO A 322 3.32 18.34 13.03
N ARG A 323 2.00 18.55 13.18
CA ARG A 323 1.09 18.72 12.03
C ARG A 323 1.42 20.00 11.26
N ILE A 324 1.33 19.93 9.94
CA ILE A 324 1.42 21.09 9.04
C ILE A 324 0.04 21.73 8.87
N ARG A 325 0.00 23.06 8.89
CA ARG A 325 -1.12 23.88 8.43
C ARG A 325 -0.80 24.37 7.00
N PRO A 326 -1.57 23.98 5.99
CA PRO A 326 -1.32 24.39 4.62
C PRO A 326 -1.50 25.90 4.42
N GLU A 327 -0.84 26.44 3.38
CA GLU A 327 -1.11 27.79 2.88
C GLU A 327 -2.49 27.80 2.16
N PRO A 328 -3.24 28.91 2.19
CA PRO A 328 -4.50 29.02 1.45
C PRO A 328 -4.34 28.71 -0.05
N LEU A 329 -5.38 28.14 -0.66
CA LEU A 329 -5.45 27.76 -2.08
C LEU A 329 -4.39 26.72 -2.51
N GLU A 330 -3.18 27.17 -2.85
CA GLU A 330 -2.13 26.28 -3.39
C GLU A 330 -1.53 25.35 -2.34
N GLY A 331 -1.52 25.73 -1.07
CA GLY A 331 -1.04 24.88 0.02
C GLY A 331 -2.03 23.75 0.29
N GLU A 332 -3.33 24.04 0.31
CA GLU A 332 -4.37 23.03 0.46
C GLU A 332 -4.32 22.00 -0.68
N ARG A 333 -4.18 22.45 -1.95
CA ARG A 333 -3.96 21.55 -3.09
C ARG A 333 -2.76 20.63 -2.87
N ARG A 334 -1.61 21.18 -2.47
CA ARG A 334 -0.38 20.41 -2.19
C ARG A 334 -0.56 19.42 -1.04
N PHE A 335 -1.29 19.81 0.00
CA PHE A 335 -1.61 18.97 1.16
C PHE A 335 -2.43 17.75 0.75
N GLN A 336 -3.52 17.95 -0.03
CA GLN A 336 -4.37 16.86 -0.53
C GLN A 336 -3.63 15.96 -1.52
N GLU A 337 -2.86 16.55 -2.45
CA GLU A 337 -2.01 15.79 -3.37
C GLU A 337 -0.99 14.90 -2.65
N ALA A 338 -0.45 15.32 -1.50
CA ALA A 338 0.48 14.51 -0.71
C ALA A 338 -0.22 13.28 -0.10
N ILE A 339 -1.49 13.41 0.26
CA ILE A 339 -2.31 12.28 0.72
C ILE A 339 -2.59 11.33 -0.45
N ALA A 340 -2.92 11.85 -1.64
CA ALA A 340 -3.09 11.06 -2.86
C ALA A 340 -1.80 10.29 -3.24
N ARG A 341 -0.63 10.95 -3.24
CA ARG A 341 0.67 10.30 -3.45
C ARG A 341 0.97 9.22 -2.42
N LYS A 342 0.65 9.44 -1.14
CA LYS A 342 0.78 8.40 -0.10
C LYS A 342 -0.10 7.18 -0.38
N LYS A 343 -1.34 7.35 -0.86
CA LYS A 343 -2.18 6.22 -1.31
C LYS A 343 -1.51 5.45 -2.46
N ILE A 344 -1.09 6.16 -3.52
CA ILE A 344 -0.43 5.55 -4.69
C ILE A 344 0.80 4.74 -4.27
N ARG A 345 1.61 5.25 -3.34
CA ARG A 345 2.81 4.55 -2.84
C ARG A 345 2.47 3.27 -2.08
N LEU A 346 1.42 3.28 -1.25
CA LEU A 346 0.92 2.08 -0.57
C LEU A 346 0.38 1.06 -1.60
N ASP A 347 -0.43 1.51 -2.55
CA ASP A 347 -0.97 0.67 -3.62
C ASP A 347 0.17 -0.01 -4.41
N ARG A 348 1.15 0.77 -4.88
CA ARG A 348 2.32 0.24 -5.62
C ARG A 348 3.13 -0.76 -4.80
N LYS A 349 3.45 -0.44 -3.53
CA LYS A 349 4.27 -1.28 -2.64
C LYS A 349 3.70 -2.69 -2.47
N TYR A 350 2.37 -2.83 -2.41
CA TYR A 350 1.72 -4.11 -2.11
C TYR A 350 1.03 -4.78 -3.31
N ILE A 351 0.70 -4.06 -4.39
CA ILE A 351 0.17 -4.67 -5.64
C ILE A 351 1.31 -5.25 -6.49
N ILE A 352 2.42 -4.54 -6.65
CA ILE A 352 3.51 -4.97 -7.56
C ILE A 352 4.22 -6.20 -6.99
N SER A 353 4.50 -6.18 -5.69
CA SER A 353 5.27 -7.22 -5.00
C SER A 353 4.53 -8.56 -4.85
N ARG A 354 3.20 -8.60 -4.98
CA ARG A 354 2.43 -9.86 -5.02
C ARG A 354 2.28 -10.46 -6.41
N LYS A 355 2.37 -9.67 -7.49
CA LYS A 355 2.38 -10.22 -8.86
C LYS A 355 3.64 -11.02 -9.20
N GLN A 356 4.63 -11.06 -8.31
CA GLN A 356 5.89 -11.79 -8.48
C GLN A 356 5.87 -13.21 -7.88
N GLY A 357 4.77 -13.64 -7.25
CA GLY A 357 4.60 -15.01 -6.75
C GLY A 357 3.25 -15.59 -7.17
N GLU A 358 3.24 -16.39 -8.23
CA GLU A 358 2.03 -17.01 -8.82
C GLU A 358 1.51 -18.20 -8.00
N VAL A 359 1.10 -17.95 -6.75
CA VAL A 359 0.36 -18.93 -5.93
C VAL A 359 -1.00 -18.34 -5.56
N PRO A 360 -2.13 -19.01 -5.87
CA PRO A 360 -3.45 -18.55 -5.45
C PRO A 360 -3.54 -18.48 -3.93
N LEU A 361 -4.15 -17.41 -3.41
CA LEU A 361 -4.33 -17.19 -1.97
C LEU A 361 -5.47 -18.07 -1.43
N SER A 362 -6.40 -18.49 -2.30
CA SER A 362 -7.43 -19.48 -1.96
C SER A 362 -6.87 -20.89 -1.93
N VAL A 363 -7.30 -21.68 -0.93
CA VAL A 363 -7.01 -23.12 -0.89
C VAL A 363 -8.16 -23.93 -1.50
N PRO A 364 -7.89 -25.03 -2.21
CA PRO A 364 -8.93 -25.97 -2.62
C PRO A 364 -9.75 -26.45 -1.42
N TRP A 365 -11.07 -26.35 -1.52
CA TRP A 365 -11.97 -26.95 -0.54
C TRP A 365 -12.03 -28.47 -0.76
N ASP A 366 -11.53 -29.22 0.21
CA ASP A 366 -11.68 -30.68 0.27
C ASP A 366 -12.43 -31.05 1.56
N PRO A 367 -13.66 -31.62 1.46
CA PRO A 367 -14.43 -32.07 2.63
C PRO A 367 -13.66 -33.05 3.53
N ARG A 368 -12.74 -33.85 2.98
CA ARG A 368 -11.91 -34.79 3.75
C ARG A 368 -10.95 -34.07 4.70
N ASN A 369 -10.55 -32.85 4.34
CA ASN A 369 -9.64 -32.00 5.10
C ASN A 369 -10.36 -30.86 5.84
N GLN A 370 -11.70 -30.85 5.90
CA GLN A 370 -12.48 -29.72 6.43
C GLN A 370 -12.04 -29.29 7.84
N VAL A 371 -11.79 -30.25 8.74
CA VAL A 371 -11.34 -29.99 10.12
C VAL A 371 -9.99 -29.25 10.14
N TYR A 372 -9.06 -29.65 9.27
CA TYR A 372 -7.74 -29.04 9.13
C TYR A 372 -7.82 -27.65 8.48
N LEU A 373 -8.67 -27.48 7.46
CA LEU A 373 -8.93 -26.19 6.81
C LEU A 373 -9.50 -25.16 7.79
N SER A 374 -10.47 -25.55 8.61
CA SER A 374 -11.05 -24.71 9.66
C SER A 374 -10.08 -24.43 10.81
N TYR A 375 -9.32 -25.44 11.26
CA TYR A 375 -8.28 -25.25 12.27
C TYR A 375 -7.22 -24.24 11.81
N ASN A 376 -6.72 -24.39 10.58
CA ASN A 376 -5.76 -23.46 9.99
C ASN A 376 -6.34 -22.05 9.80
N ASN A 377 -7.62 -21.92 9.45
CA ASN A 377 -8.30 -20.62 9.36
C ASN A 377 -8.27 -19.87 10.70
N VAL A 378 -8.70 -20.55 11.78
CA VAL A 378 -8.69 -19.99 13.14
C VAL A 378 -7.27 -19.73 13.64
N SER A 379 -6.34 -20.65 13.38
CA SER A 379 -4.93 -20.53 13.76
C SER A 379 -4.27 -19.34 13.07
N ALA A 380 -4.47 -19.15 11.76
CA ALA A 380 -3.94 -18.01 11.01
C ALA A 380 -4.42 -16.68 11.59
N LEU A 381 -5.70 -16.55 11.92
CA LEU A 381 -6.24 -15.33 12.54
C LEU A 381 -5.68 -15.10 13.95
N LYS A 382 -5.57 -16.16 14.78
CA LYS A 382 -4.93 -16.07 16.11
C LYS A 382 -3.45 -15.65 16.00
N MET A 383 -2.70 -16.23 15.07
CA MET A 383 -1.30 -15.89 14.81
C MET A 383 -1.13 -14.45 14.31
N LEU A 384 -2.02 -13.97 13.43
CA LEU A 384 -2.06 -12.58 12.98
C LEU A 384 -2.36 -11.61 14.14
N ALA A 385 -3.31 -11.97 15.01
CA ALA A 385 -3.68 -11.18 16.18
C ALA A 385 -2.57 -11.09 17.23
N ALA A 386 -1.81 -12.17 17.44
CA ALA A 386 -0.72 -12.26 18.42
C ALA A 386 0.57 -11.51 18.03
N ARG A 387 0.68 -10.98 16.80
CA ARG A 387 1.87 -10.25 16.34
C ARG A 387 2.07 -8.97 17.17
N LYS A 388 3.32 -8.69 17.55
CA LYS A 388 3.66 -7.56 18.45
C LYS A 388 3.85 -6.22 17.75
N ASN A 389 4.08 -6.21 16.43
CA ASN A 389 4.56 -5.04 15.69
C ASN A 389 3.45 -4.13 15.10
N TRP A 390 2.22 -4.20 15.61
CA TRP A 390 1.10 -3.36 15.17
C TRP A 390 1.35 -1.87 15.50
N ARG A 391 1.28 -1.01 14.49
CA ARG A 391 1.47 0.45 14.59
C ARG A 391 0.13 1.15 14.47
N LEU A 392 -0.26 1.94 15.48
CA LEU A 392 -1.47 2.77 15.42
C LEU A 392 -1.32 3.83 14.33
N SER A 393 -2.13 3.74 13.26
CA SER A 393 -2.14 4.68 12.14
C SER A 393 -3.02 5.89 12.43
N THR A 394 -4.29 5.65 12.78
CA THR A 394 -5.29 6.69 13.05
C THR A 394 -6.20 6.26 14.21
N GLU A 395 -6.76 7.25 14.92
CA GLU A 395 -7.76 7.07 15.98
C GLU A 395 -8.79 8.19 15.83
N LYS A 396 -10.08 7.85 15.76
CA LYS A 396 -11.20 8.77 15.69
C LYS A 396 -12.38 8.18 16.49
N ASP A 397 -12.97 8.96 17.39
CA ASP A 397 -14.13 8.60 18.24
C ASP A 397 -14.09 7.18 18.83
N LYS A 398 -12.95 6.82 19.45
CA LYS A 398 -12.66 5.51 20.05
C LYS A 398 -12.53 4.33 19.08
N VAL A 399 -12.60 4.56 17.76
CA VAL A 399 -12.21 3.59 16.72
C VAL A 399 -10.73 3.78 16.40
N ARG A 400 -9.94 2.70 16.46
CA ARG A 400 -8.49 2.70 16.25
C ARG A 400 -8.10 1.83 15.07
N LEU A 401 -7.46 2.41 14.06
CA LEU A 401 -6.87 1.68 12.93
C LEU A 401 -5.38 1.49 13.18
N TYR A 402 -4.96 0.22 13.22
CA TYR A 402 -3.55 -0.17 13.26
C TYR A 402 -3.14 -0.82 11.94
N THR A 403 -1.90 -0.60 11.53
CA THR A 403 -1.25 -1.30 10.41
C THR A 403 -0.07 -2.13 10.88
N LEU A 404 0.23 -3.17 10.12
CA LEU A 404 1.39 -4.02 10.26
C LEU A 404 1.96 -4.25 8.87
N GLU A 405 3.20 -3.82 8.64
CA GLU A 405 3.93 -4.09 7.40
C GLU A 405 4.91 -5.23 7.66
N GLN A 406 4.91 -6.28 6.83
CA GLN A 406 5.85 -7.39 6.88
C GLN A 406 6.21 -7.84 5.47
N LYS A 407 7.51 -7.94 5.15
CA LYS A 407 8.04 -8.13 3.79
C LYS A 407 7.23 -7.30 2.77
N SER A 408 6.55 -7.98 1.84
CA SER A 408 5.75 -7.43 0.75
C SER A 408 4.25 -7.33 1.04
N MET A 409 3.85 -7.20 2.31
CA MET A 409 2.44 -7.33 2.70
C MET A 409 2.01 -6.36 3.80
N LEU A 410 0.90 -5.69 3.53
CA LEU A 410 0.17 -4.87 4.49
C LEU A 410 -0.89 -5.73 5.19
N SER A 411 -0.95 -5.67 6.52
CA SER A 411 -2.10 -6.10 7.29
C SER A 411 -2.64 -4.92 8.07
N PHE A 412 -3.94 -4.91 8.30
CA PHE A 412 -4.59 -3.90 9.14
C PHE A 412 -5.48 -4.57 10.18
N ARG A 413 -5.71 -3.85 11.29
CA ARG A 413 -6.77 -4.17 12.24
C ARG A 413 -7.49 -2.90 12.67
N VAL A 414 -8.80 -2.99 12.83
CA VAL A 414 -9.64 -1.92 13.36
C VAL A 414 -10.25 -2.39 14.66
N GLU A 415 -10.01 -1.64 15.73
CA GLU A 415 -10.43 -1.91 17.10
C GLU A 415 -11.47 -0.86 17.54
N ALA A 416 -12.56 -1.30 18.17
CA ALA A 416 -13.56 -0.45 18.79
C ALA A 416 -14.12 -1.09 20.07
N GLU A 417 -14.40 -0.29 21.09
CA GLU A 417 -15.14 -0.72 22.28
C GLU A 417 -16.65 -0.51 22.09
N VAL A 418 -17.46 -1.51 22.41
CA VAL A 418 -18.92 -1.46 22.30
C VAL A 418 -19.62 -1.88 23.60
N ASP A 419 -20.77 -1.26 23.88
CA ASP A 419 -21.60 -1.54 25.05
C ASP A 419 -22.51 -2.76 24.83
N VAL A 420 -21.89 -3.90 24.50
CA VAL A 420 -22.56 -5.19 24.22
C VAL A 420 -21.72 -6.35 24.79
N PRO A 421 -22.33 -7.34 25.47
CA PRO A 421 -21.63 -8.53 25.93
C PRO A 421 -20.90 -9.27 24.79
N ALA A 422 -19.71 -9.81 25.07
CA ALA A 422 -18.89 -10.47 24.05
C ALA A 422 -19.61 -11.66 23.38
N HIS A 423 -20.33 -12.48 24.16
CA HIS A 423 -21.11 -13.60 23.62
C HIS A 423 -22.21 -13.14 22.66
N ARG A 424 -22.82 -11.97 22.91
CA ARG A 424 -23.91 -11.44 22.08
C ARG A 424 -23.36 -10.84 20.79
N ALA A 425 -22.27 -10.08 20.87
CA ALA A 425 -21.54 -9.59 19.71
C ALA A 425 -21.06 -10.75 18.82
N PHE A 426 -20.56 -11.84 19.42
CA PHE A 426 -20.18 -13.06 18.70
C PHE A 426 -21.33 -13.68 17.89
N CYS A 427 -22.50 -13.90 18.52
CA CYS A 427 -23.66 -14.46 17.81
C CYS A 427 -24.12 -13.59 16.63
N LEU A 428 -24.06 -12.26 16.79
CA LEU A 428 -24.46 -11.31 15.74
C LEU A 428 -23.45 -11.25 14.59
N LEU A 429 -22.14 -11.20 14.88
CA LEU A 429 -21.08 -11.10 13.87
C LEU A 429 -20.75 -12.43 13.18
N ALA A 430 -20.99 -13.57 13.82
CA ALA A 430 -20.74 -14.88 13.22
C ALA A 430 -21.73 -15.23 12.09
N THR A 431 -22.87 -14.53 12.01
CA THR A 431 -23.88 -14.73 10.97
C THR A 431 -23.61 -13.78 9.80
N LEU A 432 -22.72 -14.17 8.88
CA LEU A 432 -22.26 -13.26 7.81
C LEU A 432 -23.38 -12.76 6.87
N SER A 433 -24.48 -13.51 6.71
CA SER A 433 -25.65 -13.03 5.94
C SER A 433 -26.30 -11.75 6.51
N ASN A 434 -26.03 -11.42 7.79
CA ASN A 434 -26.46 -10.14 8.38
C ASN A 434 -25.50 -8.98 8.07
N ARG A 435 -24.27 -9.26 7.60
CA ARG A 435 -23.23 -8.24 7.38
C ARG A 435 -23.63 -7.12 6.40
N PRO A 436 -24.35 -7.37 5.29
CA PRO A 436 -24.86 -6.31 4.42
C PRO A 436 -25.72 -5.22 5.09
N CYS A 437 -26.32 -5.49 6.26
CA CYS A 437 -27.17 -4.48 6.93
C CYS A 437 -26.36 -3.41 7.70
N TRP A 438 -25.04 -3.55 7.79
CA TRP A 438 -24.15 -2.57 8.45
C TRP A 438 -22.79 -2.37 7.77
N ASP A 439 -22.35 -3.27 6.88
CA ASP A 439 -21.10 -3.15 6.11
C ASP A 439 -21.41 -2.85 4.64
N THR A 440 -21.24 -1.61 4.21
CA THR A 440 -21.56 -1.16 2.84
C THR A 440 -20.67 -1.76 1.76
N HIS A 441 -19.56 -2.40 2.13
CA HIS A 441 -18.72 -3.16 1.20
C HIS A 441 -19.34 -4.51 0.83
N TYR A 442 -20.26 -5.03 1.65
CA TYR A 442 -20.94 -6.32 1.44
C TYR A 442 -22.29 -6.08 0.76
N HIS A 443 -22.32 -6.15 -0.58
CA HIS A 443 -23.56 -6.00 -1.35
C HIS A 443 -24.48 -7.22 -1.19
N ASN A 444 -23.93 -8.42 -1.11
CA ASN A 444 -24.67 -9.65 -0.81
C ASN A 444 -23.80 -10.64 -0.03
N CYS A 445 -24.41 -11.48 0.82
CA CYS A 445 -23.74 -12.57 1.51
C CYS A 445 -24.66 -13.79 1.65
N GLU A 446 -24.50 -14.72 0.72
CA GLU A 446 -25.28 -15.94 0.57
C GLU A 446 -24.55 -17.12 1.23
N LEU A 447 -25.27 -17.93 2.01
CA LEU A 447 -24.73 -19.17 2.57
C LEU A 447 -24.76 -20.27 1.49
N ILE A 448 -23.60 -20.75 1.06
CA ILE A 448 -23.46 -21.85 0.10
C ILE A 448 -23.75 -23.19 0.79
N TYR A 449 -23.05 -23.43 1.91
CA TYR A 449 -23.09 -24.70 2.61
C TYR A 449 -22.70 -24.54 4.09
N ARG A 450 -23.37 -25.29 4.95
CA ARG A 450 -23.02 -25.41 6.37
C ARG A 450 -22.12 -26.64 6.54
N VAL A 451 -20.86 -26.43 6.91
CA VAL A 451 -19.88 -27.51 7.08
C VAL A 451 -20.20 -28.29 8.36
N ASP A 452 -20.36 -27.56 9.47
CA ASP A 452 -20.81 -28.09 10.76
C ASP A 452 -21.52 -26.99 11.58
N ASP A 453 -21.55 -27.12 12.92
CA ASP A 453 -22.16 -26.10 13.78
C ASP A 453 -21.38 -24.79 13.87
N GLU A 454 -20.07 -24.83 13.61
CA GLU A 454 -19.09 -23.76 13.81
C GLU A 454 -18.39 -23.29 12.52
N ASP A 455 -18.47 -24.05 11.42
CA ASP A 455 -17.86 -23.76 10.13
C ASP A 455 -18.88 -23.67 8.97
N PHE A 456 -18.72 -22.65 8.12
CA PHE A 456 -19.69 -22.26 7.09
C PHE A 456 -18.99 -21.76 5.82
N LEU A 457 -19.56 -22.03 4.65
CA LEU A 457 -19.10 -21.51 3.35
C LEU A 457 -20.09 -20.47 2.83
N TYR A 458 -19.59 -19.28 2.53
CA TYR A 458 -20.38 -18.15 2.02
C TYR A 458 -19.88 -17.68 0.65
N ARG A 459 -20.82 -17.24 -0.19
CA ARG A 459 -20.55 -16.40 -1.36
C ARG A 459 -20.81 -14.95 -0.97
N VAL A 460 -19.76 -14.14 -0.96
CA VAL A 460 -19.83 -12.70 -0.69
C VAL A 460 -19.70 -11.97 -2.02
N VAL A 461 -20.59 -11.00 -2.27
CA VAL A 461 -20.48 -10.08 -3.40
C VAL A 461 -20.17 -8.69 -2.87
N THR A 462 -19.16 -8.04 -3.43
CA THR A 462 -18.78 -6.66 -3.16
C THR A 462 -18.83 -5.84 -4.46
N PRO A 463 -18.94 -4.51 -4.38
CA PRO A 463 -18.54 -3.66 -5.50
C PRO A 463 -17.09 -3.99 -5.91
N SER A 464 -16.72 -3.89 -7.18
CA SER A 464 -15.29 -3.91 -7.55
C SER A 464 -14.68 -2.52 -7.43
N VAL A 465 -13.42 -2.46 -7.00
CA VAL A 465 -12.60 -1.24 -7.09
C VAL A 465 -12.14 -0.94 -8.52
N HIS A 466 -12.42 -1.80 -9.50
CA HIS A 466 -11.95 -1.61 -10.88
C HIS A 466 -12.82 -0.66 -11.71
N GLN A 467 -12.74 0.63 -11.38
CA GLN A 467 -12.53 1.64 -12.43
C GLN A 467 -11.02 1.87 -12.54
N GLY A 468 -10.38 1.39 -13.63
CA GLY A 468 -8.96 1.66 -13.91
C GLY A 468 -8.07 0.46 -14.28
N ALA A 469 -8.55 -0.78 -14.17
CA ALA A 469 -7.83 -1.96 -14.69
C ALA A 469 -8.12 -2.14 -16.19
N VAL A 470 -7.46 -1.34 -17.04
CA VAL A 470 -7.58 -1.46 -18.51
C VAL A 470 -6.90 -2.75 -18.98
N GLY A 471 -7.67 -3.72 -19.47
CA GLY A 471 -7.13 -5.03 -19.88
C GLY A 471 -8.04 -6.00 -20.65
N SER A 472 -9.37 -5.84 -20.65
CA SER A 472 -10.27 -6.65 -21.51
C SER A 472 -10.79 -5.83 -22.69
N PRO A 473 -10.54 -6.25 -23.95
CA PRO A 473 -11.10 -5.60 -25.14
C PRO A 473 -12.48 -6.20 -25.51
N THR A 474 -13.48 -6.08 -24.64
CA THR A 474 -14.86 -6.48 -24.94
C THR A 474 -15.90 -5.45 -24.47
N SER A 475 -16.78 -5.08 -25.40
CA SER A 475 -18.07 -4.41 -25.21
C SER A 475 -18.12 -3.16 -24.32
N ALA A 476 -18.13 -2.00 -24.98
CA ALA A 476 -18.83 -0.83 -24.45
C ALA A 476 -20.35 -1.08 -24.47
N SER A 477 -20.89 -1.66 -23.39
CA SER A 477 -22.34 -1.86 -23.23
C SER A 477 -22.77 -1.75 -21.77
N GLN A 478 -23.50 -0.67 -21.48
CA GLN A 478 -24.28 -0.38 -20.26
C GLN A 478 -23.49 -0.22 -18.95
N GLY A 479 -23.85 0.83 -18.19
CA GLY A 479 -23.15 1.27 -16.99
C GLY A 479 -23.45 0.44 -15.73
N GLY A 480 -23.17 -0.86 -15.77
CA GLY A 480 -23.04 -1.69 -14.58
C GLY A 480 -21.56 -1.84 -14.22
N GLY A 481 -21.13 -1.40 -13.04
CA GLY A 481 -19.78 -1.69 -12.57
C GLY A 481 -19.60 -3.19 -12.38
N VAL A 482 -18.48 -3.75 -12.84
CA VAL A 482 -18.14 -5.16 -12.61
C VAL A 482 -18.18 -5.43 -11.11
N LEU A 483 -18.87 -6.47 -10.68
CA LEU A 483 -18.93 -6.86 -9.27
C LEU A 483 -17.76 -7.80 -8.95
N GLN A 484 -17.33 -7.81 -7.69
CA GLN A 484 -16.37 -8.78 -7.18
C GLN A 484 -17.12 -9.86 -6.38
N ASP A 485 -16.71 -11.12 -6.52
CA ASP A 485 -17.20 -12.20 -5.67
C ASP A 485 -16.08 -12.96 -4.96
N PHE A 486 -16.37 -13.40 -3.73
CA PHE A 486 -15.46 -14.14 -2.87
C PHE A 486 -16.18 -15.39 -2.37
N ILE A 487 -15.47 -16.51 -2.36
CA ILE A 487 -15.91 -17.75 -1.73
C ILE A 487 -15.15 -17.88 -0.42
N LEU A 488 -15.83 -17.68 0.72
CA LEU A 488 -15.21 -17.59 2.04
C LEU A 488 -15.59 -18.75 2.95
N LEU A 489 -14.58 -19.39 3.55
CA LEU A 489 -14.73 -20.23 4.74
C LEU A 489 -14.76 -19.34 5.97
N ALA A 490 -15.88 -19.37 6.69
CA ALA A 490 -16.10 -18.69 7.95
C ALA A 490 -16.09 -19.70 9.11
N SER A 491 -15.08 -19.61 9.96
CA SER A 491 -14.85 -20.49 11.10
C SER A 491 -14.98 -19.74 12.41
N LYS A 492 -16.09 -19.95 13.13
CA LYS A 492 -16.33 -19.32 14.44
C LYS A 492 -15.86 -20.25 15.56
N ARG A 493 -15.30 -19.73 16.64
CA ARG A 493 -14.89 -20.50 17.83
C ARG A 493 -15.08 -19.67 19.11
N LYS A 494 -15.58 -20.32 20.15
CA LYS A 494 -15.69 -19.78 21.52
C LYS A 494 -14.31 -19.73 22.20
N PRO A 495 -14.11 -18.90 23.24
CA PRO A 495 -12.88 -18.87 24.03
C PRO A 495 -12.59 -20.22 24.69
N CYS A 496 -11.30 -20.56 24.86
CA CYS A 496 -10.86 -21.82 25.49
C CYS A 496 -10.69 -21.67 27.01
N GLY A 497 -10.27 -20.49 27.47
CA GLY A 497 -10.17 -20.13 28.88
C GLY A 497 -10.60 -18.68 29.17
N ALA A 498 -10.56 -18.30 30.45
CA ALA A 498 -10.87 -16.95 30.87
C ALA A 498 -9.81 -15.96 30.35
N GLY A 499 -10.25 -14.95 29.59
CA GLY A 499 -9.38 -13.96 28.94
C GLY A 499 -9.03 -14.26 27.48
N ASP A 500 -9.40 -15.43 26.96
CA ASP A 500 -9.36 -15.68 25.51
C ASP A 500 -10.48 -14.88 24.80
N PRO A 501 -10.26 -14.43 23.56
CA PRO A 501 -11.31 -13.86 22.73
C PRO A 501 -12.17 -14.94 22.07
N TYR A 502 -13.42 -14.61 21.77
CA TYR A 502 -14.17 -15.29 20.72
C TYR A 502 -13.53 -14.96 19.37
N VAL A 503 -13.49 -15.93 18.45
CA VAL A 503 -12.84 -15.80 17.13
C VAL A 503 -13.82 -16.12 16.02
N ILE A 504 -13.84 -15.30 14.96
CA ILE A 504 -14.58 -15.55 13.71
C ILE A 504 -13.57 -15.36 12.58
N ALA A 505 -12.95 -16.45 12.11
CA ALA A 505 -11.91 -16.43 11.08
C ALA A 505 -12.49 -16.58 9.67
N LEU A 506 -12.00 -15.77 8.74
CA LEU A 506 -12.45 -15.70 7.35
C LEU A 506 -11.26 -15.89 6.41
N ARG A 507 -11.39 -16.81 5.44
CA ARG A 507 -10.41 -16.98 4.36
C ARG A 507 -11.06 -17.45 3.07
N SER A 508 -10.43 -17.18 1.94
CA SER A 508 -10.90 -17.68 0.65
C SER A 508 -10.59 -19.16 0.45
N VAL A 509 -11.53 -19.86 -0.16
CA VAL A 509 -11.38 -21.25 -0.63
C VAL A 509 -11.91 -21.38 -2.05
N SER A 510 -11.34 -22.29 -2.85
CA SER A 510 -11.84 -22.59 -4.19
C SER A 510 -12.78 -23.80 -4.16
N LEU A 511 -13.98 -23.62 -4.72
CA LEU A 511 -15.04 -24.64 -4.83
C LEU A 511 -15.28 -24.96 -6.31
N PRO A 512 -15.19 -26.24 -6.74
CA PRO A 512 -15.52 -26.64 -8.11
C PRO A 512 -16.97 -26.31 -8.53
N THR A 513 -17.89 -26.22 -7.56
CA THR A 513 -19.29 -25.81 -7.79
C THR A 513 -19.48 -24.30 -7.99
N HIS A 514 -18.48 -23.49 -7.63
CA HIS A 514 -18.51 -22.03 -7.73
C HIS A 514 -17.24 -21.51 -8.42
N PRO A 515 -16.99 -21.89 -9.69
CA PRO A 515 -15.85 -21.37 -10.44
C PRO A 515 -15.95 -19.84 -10.63
N PRO A 516 -14.86 -19.17 -11.07
CA PRO A 516 -14.94 -17.81 -11.60
C PRO A 516 -15.96 -17.75 -12.77
N ASN A 517 -16.70 -16.66 -12.86
CA ASN A 517 -17.76 -16.46 -13.86
C ASN A 517 -17.57 -15.08 -14.50
N GLU A 518 -17.79 -14.94 -15.81
CA GLU A 518 -17.50 -13.72 -16.57
C GLU A 518 -18.18 -12.45 -16.02
N GLY A 519 -19.32 -12.58 -15.34
CA GLY A 519 -20.01 -11.47 -14.67
C GLY A 519 -19.41 -10.99 -13.34
N PHE A 520 -18.43 -11.71 -12.77
CA PHE A 520 -17.81 -11.37 -11.47
C PHE A 520 -16.29 -11.55 -11.51
N ASN A 521 -15.55 -10.55 -11.03
CA ASN A 521 -14.12 -10.72 -10.79
C ASN A 521 -13.92 -11.50 -9.46
N ARG A 522 -13.34 -12.70 -9.52
CA ARG A 522 -13.10 -13.54 -8.33
C ARG A 522 -11.98 -12.95 -7.48
N GLY A 523 -12.33 -12.40 -6.32
CA GLY A 523 -11.38 -11.91 -5.34
C GLY A 523 -10.95 -12.99 -4.34
N GLU A 524 -9.80 -12.76 -3.69
CA GLU A 524 -9.28 -13.67 -2.66
C GLU A 524 -8.92 -12.92 -1.37
N VAL A 525 -9.07 -13.59 -0.22
CA VAL A 525 -8.70 -13.09 1.11
C VAL A 525 -7.87 -14.17 1.82
N LEU A 526 -6.61 -13.86 2.12
CA LEU A 526 -5.68 -14.83 2.72
C LEU A 526 -6.04 -15.14 4.18
N CYS A 527 -6.27 -14.09 4.99
CA CYS A 527 -6.74 -14.18 6.36
C CYS A 527 -7.45 -12.87 6.74
N ALA A 528 -8.67 -12.98 7.27
CA ALA A 528 -9.40 -11.88 7.86
C ALA A 528 -10.30 -12.38 8.99
N GLY A 529 -11.05 -11.48 9.64
CA GLY A 529 -12.09 -11.85 10.59
C GLY A 529 -12.04 -11.07 11.89
N PHE A 530 -12.79 -11.52 12.89
CA PHE A 530 -13.00 -10.79 14.14
C PHE A 530 -12.41 -11.55 15.34
N THR A 531 -11.84 -10.81 16.27
CA THR A 531 -11.69 -11.24 17.67
C THR A 531 -12.58 -10.37 18.55
N ILE A 532 -13.28 -10.97 19.51
CA ILE A 532 -14.16 -10.25 20.43
C ILE A 532 -13.75 -10.62 21.85
N LEU A 533 -13.28 -9.63 22.61
CA LEU A 533 -12.82 -9.80 23.98
C LEU A 533 -13.81 -9.16 24.96
N GLU A 534 -14.18 -9.89 26.01
CA GLU A 534 -15.05 -9.36 27.06
C GLU A 534 -14.29 -8.42 27.99
N THR A 535 -14.87 -7.26 28.27
CA THR A 535 -14.31 -6.24 29.15
C THR A 535 -15.20 -6.01 30.38
N LYS A 536 -14.70 -5.22 31.34
CA LYS A 536 -15.46 -4.90 32.55
C LYS A 536 -16.76 -4.19 32.19
N ASN A 537 -17.81 -4.41 32.99
CA ASN A 537 -19.14 -3.80 32.85
C ASN A 537 -19.98 -4.26 31.64
N ASN A 538 -19.85 -5.53 31.20
CA ASN A 538 -20.70 -6.11 30.14
C ASN A 538 -20.53 -5.41 28.78
N THR A 539 -19.36 -4.81 28.55
CA THR A 539 -18.88 -4.26 27.28
C THR A 539 -17.97 -5.28 26.60
N SER A 540 -17.63 -5.05 25.33
CA SER A 540 -16.61 -5.84 24.64
C SER A 540 -15.76 -4.99 23.71
N ILE A 541 -14.51 -5.41 23.53
CA ILE A 541 -13.61 -4.89 22.50
C ILE A 541 -13.76 -5.78 21.27
N ILE A 542 -14.10 -5.18 20.14
CA ILE A 542 -14.22 -5.83 18.84
C ILE A 542 -13.06 -5.39 17.98
N THR A 543 -12.30 -6.36 17.49
CA THR A 543 -11.18 -6.11 16.58
C THR A 543 -11.36 -6.92 15.31
N TYR A 544 -11.54 -6.23 14.18
CA TYR A 544 -11.43 -6.85 12.85
C TYR A 544 -9.98 -6.84 12.40
N TYR A 545 -9.53 -7.94 11.81
CA TYR A 545 -8.23 -8.07 11.17
C TYR A 545 -8.42 -8.38 9.70
N ASN A 546 -7.49 -7.92 8.87
CA ASN A 546 -7.39 -8.33 7.47
C ASN A 546 -5.93 -8.24 6.99
N GLN A 547 -5.48 -9.33 6.39
CA GLN A 547 -4.20 -9.47 5.71
C GLN A 547 -4.42 -9.08 4.24
N ALA A 548 -4.15 -7.81 3.91
CA ALA A 548 -4.66 -7.18 2.70
C ALA A 548 -4.26 -7.94 1.43
N SER A 549 -5.26 -8.31 0.64
CA SER A 549 -5.12 -8.80 -0.72
C SER A 549 -5.20 -7.63 -1.72
N PRO A 550 -4.74 -7.79 -2.97
CA PRO A 550 -4.78 -6.73 -3.98
C PRO A 550 -6.18 -6.15 -4.24
N GLU A 551 -7.24 -6.91 -3.98
CA GLU A 551 -8.64 -6.50 -4.16
C GLU A 551 -9.14 -5.65 -2.99
N VAL A 552 -8.69 -5.94 -1.77
CA VAL A 552 -9.07 -5.20 -0.55
C VAL A 552 -8.16 -3.99 -0.33
N LEU A 553 -6.92 -4.03 -0.84
CA LEU A 553 -5.91 -3.00 -0.64
C LEU A 553 -6.38 -1.58 -1.00
N PRO A 554 -7.07 -1.31 -2.14
CA PRO A 554 -7.44 0.05 -2.52
C PRO A 554 -8.42 0.70 -1.54
N TYR A 555 -9.30 -0.08 -0.90
CA TYR A 555 -10.18 0.44 0.16
C TYR A 555 -9.35 0.92 1.35
N ILE A 556 -8.48 0.05 1.88
CA ILE A 556 -7.73 0.37 3.09
C ILE A 556 -6.59 1.38 2.85
N SER A 557 -5.96 1.40 1.67
CA SER A 557 -4.92 2.38 1.34
C SER A 557 -5.48 3.80 1.30
N THR A 558 -6.75 3.96 0.89
CA THR A 558 -7.49 5.23 0.91
C THR A 558 -7.67 5.74 2.35
N ASP A 559 -8.16 4.89 3.25
CA ASP A 559 -8.34 5.21 4.67
C ASP A 559 -7.00 5.40 5.42
N ILE A 560 -5.96 4.60 5.13
CA ILE A 560 -4.61 4.75 5.73
C ILE A 560 -3.90 6.02 5.23
N ALA A 561 -4.10 6.38 3.96
CA ALA A 561 -3.61 7.63 3.42
C ALA A 561 -4.22 8.80 4.19
N GLY A 562 -5.55 8.76 4.38
CA GLY A 562 -6.38 9.80 5.00
C GLY A 562 -7.39 10.43 4.03
N LEU A 563 -7.67 9.77 2.90
CA LEU A 563 -8.57 10.24 1.84
C LEU A 563 -10.04 9.80 2.05
N SER A 564 -10.26 8.92 3.02
CA SER A 564 -11.54 8.27 3.29
C SER A 564 -11.65 7.94 4.78
N SER A 565 -12.90 7.87 5.23
CA SER A 565 -13.33 7.38 6.54
C SER A 565 -14.25 6.15 6.41
N SER A 566 -14.22 5.45 5.28
CA SER A 566 -15.11 4.31 4.96
C SER A 566 -15.06 3.21 6.02
N PHE A 567 -13.87 2.85 6.51
CA PHE A 567 -13.71 1.83 7.56
C PHE A 567 -14.21 2.34 8.91
N TYR A 568 -14.00 3.62 9.20
CA TYR A 568 -14.55 4.26 10.40
C TYR A 568 -16.09 4.26 10.37
N HIS A 569 -16.72 4.70 9.27
CA HIS A 569 -18.18 4.69 9.14
C HIS A 569 -18.77 3.28 9.18
N THR A 570 -18.09 2.30 8.58
CA THR A 570 -18.44 0.88 8.66
C THR A 570 -18.39 0.37 10.10
N PHE A 571 -17.33 0.72 10.84
CA PHE A 571 -17.20 0.35 12.25
C PHE A 571 -18.22 1.04 13.15
N CYS A 572 -18.51 2.31 12.95
CA CYS A 572 -19.60 3.00 13.65
C CYS A 572 -20.95 2.34 13.35
N SER A 573 -21.19 1.93 12.10
CA SER A 573 -22.41 1.21 11.69
C SER A 573 -22.50 -0.17 12.34
N CYS A 574 -21.38 -0.90 12.44
CA CYS A 574 -21.26 -2.14 13.20
C CYS A 574 -21.61 -1.93 14.69
N SER A 575 -20.96 -0.97 15.36
CA SER A 575 -21.23 -0.65 16.77
C SER A 575 -22.69 -0.26 17.02
N GLN A 576 -23.31 0.50 16.11
CA GLN A 576 -24.74 0.82 16.16
C GLN A 576 -25.60 -0.43 15.97
N TYR A 577 -25.30 -1.29 14.98
CA TYR A 577 -26.02 -2.54 14.74
C TYR A 577 -26.00 -3.46 15.96
N LEU A 578 -24.83 -3.64 16.58
CA LEU A 578 -24.67 -4.47 17.78
C LEU A 578 -25.42 -3.88 18.98
N THR A 579 -25.33 -2.56 19.18
CA THR A 579 -26.03 -1.88 20.28
C THR A 579 -27.55 -1.96 20.13
N ARG A 580 -28.08 -1.79 18.90
CA ARG A 580 -29.52 -1.97 18.59
C ARG A 580 -30.00 -3.39 18.87
N ASN A 581 -29.14 -4.40 18.66
CA ASN A 581 -29.46 -5.83 18.83
C ASN A 581 -28.99 -6.42 20.17
N ARG A 582 -28.66 -5.57 21.15
CA ARG A 582 -28.09 -5.96 22.46
C ARG A 582 -28.98 -6.93 23.24
N GLN A 583 -30.29 -6.68 23.26
CA GLN A 583 -31.28 -7.54 23.90
C GLN A 583 -32.07 -8.31 22.84
N GLN A 584 -32.31 -9.59 23.10
CA GLN A 584 -33.24 -10.39 22.31
C GLN A 584 -34.61 -10.32 22.98
N SER A 585 -35.63 -9.86 22.26
CA SER A 585 -37.00 -9.81 22.75
C SER A 585 -37.55 -11.22 22.95
N SER A 586 -37.58 -11.68 24.20
CA SER A 586 -38.20 -12.94 24.62
C SER A 586 -39.73 -12.80 24.72
N THR A 587 -40.39 -12.43 23.62
CA THR A 587 -41.85 -12.34 23.50
C THR A 587 -42.38 -13.27 22.42
N SER A 588 -42.22 -14.57 22.63
CA SER A 588 -42.94 -15.63 21.91
C SER A 588 -42.87 -16.99 22.62
N LYS A 589 -43.14 -17.04 23.93
CA LYS A 589 -43.44 -18.27 24.72
C LYS A 589 -43.82 -17.93 26.18
N GLN A 590 -45.06 -17.47 26.40
CA GLN A 590 -45.83 -17.57 27.66
C GLN A 590 -47.12 -16.73 27.54
N THR A 591 -48.23 -17.36 27.12
CA THR A 591 -49.61 -16.86 27.33
C THR A 591 -50.63 -17.94 26.91
N SER A 592 -50.76 -19.00 27.71
CA SER A 592 -51.84 -20.00 27.59
C SER A 592 -51.92 -20.91 28.82
N GLU A 593 -52.10 -20.30 30.00
CA GLU A 593 -52.31 -20.85 31.35
C GLU A 593 -52.20 -19.59 32.23
N GLU A 594 -53.17 -19.04 32.95
CA GLU A 594 -54.51 -19.39 33.45
C GLU A 594 -55.34 -18.07 33.43
N GLN A 595 -56.64 -17.92 33.73
CA GLN A 595 -57.64 -18.68 34.50
C GLN A 595 -59.02 -18.09 34.17
N THR A 596 -60.09 -18.89 34.06
CA THR A 596 -61.43 -18.57 34.61
C THR A 596 -62.39 -19.74 34.42
N SER A 597 -62.70 -20.41 35.53
CA SER A 597 -63.88 -21.28 35.65
C SER A 597 -65.09 -20.47 36.09
N VAL A 598 -66.29 -20.83 35.61
CA VAL A 598 -67.55 -21.03 36.38
C VAL A 598 -68.73 -21.15 35.39
N THR A 599 -69.39 -22.32 35.45
CA THR A 599 -70.78 -22.72 35.06
C THR A 599 -71.65 -21.70 34.29
N ASP A 600 -72.30 -22.03 33.16
CA ASP A 600 -73.44 -22.98 33.11
C ASP A 600 -73.77 -23.48 31.67
N SER A 601 -74.72 -24.43 31.57
CA SER A 601 -75.33 -24.97 30.32
C SER A 601 -76.80 -25.39 30.62
N PRO A 602 -77.71 -25.75 29.67
CA PRO A 602 -77.50 -26.10 28.24
C PRO A 602 -78.62 -25.56 27.27
N SER A 603 -78.80 -26.25 26.11
CA SER A 603 -79.83 -26.08 25.05
C SER A 603 -79.60 -24.96 24.01
N CYS A 604 -80.01 -25.06 22.74
CA CYS A 604 -80.39 -26.18 21.86
C CYS A 604 -80.30 -25.72 20.38
N ASP A 605 -80.15 -26.67 19.46
CA ASP A 605 -80.62 -26.71 18.04
C ASP A 605 -80.66 -25.44 17.16
N ASP A 606 -79.99 -25.47 16.01
CA ASP A 606 -80.70 -25.61 14.71
C ASP A 606 -79.76 -25.91 13.52
N GLU A 607 -80.32 -26.52 12.47
CA GLU A 607 -79.63 -27.03 11.26
C GLU A 607 -79.50 -25.98 10.12
N VAL A 608 -78.69 -26.29 9.08
CA VAL A 608 -79.09 -26.45 7.65
C VAL A 608 -77.93 -26.22 6.65
N ASP A 609 -77.91 -27.07 5.62
CA ASP A 609 -76.97 -27.22 4.48
C ASP A 609 -76.71 -26.01 3.54
N SER A 610 -75.54 -26.01 2.89
CA SER A 610 -75.34 -26.19 1.41
C SER A 610 -73.85 -25.98 1.02
N LEU A 611 -73.16 -26.92 0.33
CA LEU A 611 -73.13 -27.18 -1.13
C LEU A 611 -72.76 -25.93 -1.98
N SER A 612 -71.83 -25.94 -2.96
CA SER A 612 -71.15 -27.04 -3.67
C SER A 612 -69.89 -26.65 -4.47
N VAL A 613 -69.05 -27.66 -4.72
CA VAL A 613 -67.94 -27.88 -5.68
C VAL A 613 -67.96 -27.14 -7.05
N ALA A 614 -66.77 -26.65 -7.48
CA ALA A 614 -66.16 -26.74 -8.83
C ALA A 614 -64.68 -26.26 -8.73
N LEU A 615 -63.58 -26.99 -8.99
CA LEU A 615 -63.17 -27.89 -10.08
C LEU A 615 -63.31 -27.30 -11.50
N CYS A 616 -62.22 -26.73 -12.05
CA CYS A 616 -61.37 -27.48 -12.98
C CYS A 616 -60.07 -26.76 -13.39
N SER A 617 -59.05 -27.56 -13.68
CA SER A 617 -57.77 -27.18 -14.29
C SER A 617 -57.85 -26.95 -15.81
N THR A 618 -56.98 -26.09 -16.36
CA THR A 618 -56.29 -26.40 -17.64
C THR A 618 -54.96 -25.66 -17.77
N GLN A 619 -54.06 -26.22 -18.58
CA GLN A 619 -52.67 -25.82 -18.79
C GLN A 619 -52.51 -24.50 -19.57
N LEU A 620 -51.47 -23.73 -19.22
CA LEU A 620 -50.27 -23.57 -20.07
C LEU A 620 -49.08 -23.04 -19.25
#